data_AF-A0A8J3YDG6-F1
#
_entry.id   AF-A0A8J3YDG6-F1
#
_cell.length_a   1.000
_cell.length_b   1.000
_cell.length_c   1.000
_cell.angle_alpha   90.00
_cell.angle_beta   90.00
_cell.angle_gamma   90.00
#
_symmetry.space_group_name_H-M   'P 1'
#
loop_
_entity.id
_entity.type
_entity.pdbx_description
1 polymer ?
#
loop_
_entity_poly.entity_id
_entity_poly.type
_entity_poly.pdbx_seq_one_letter_code
_entity_poly.pdbx_strand_id
1 'polypeptide(L)'
;MFPSLRALCCRLRAVGPVALILGTPQRATIANHPDGGYRLLIDYTEGREWLDLPRSRAADLYGRPGDAEFDAAARLLTARHLTWELPWQLDKDGHLTCPVSWKERP
;
A
#
# COMPACT_ATOMS: atom_id res chain seq x y z
N MET A 1 25.66 13.08 21.03
CA MET A 1 24.89 11.83 21.24
C MET A 1 24.26 11.47 19.90
N PHE A 2 24.93 10.65 19.09
CA PHE A 2 24.49 10.34 17.73
C PHE A 2 23.32 9.35 17.77
N PRO A 3 22.15 9.64 17.16
CA PRO A 3 21.09 8.65 17.06
C PRO A 3 21.63 7.43 16.30
N SER A 4 21.42 6.24 16.86
CA SER A 4 21.94 4.99 16.29
C SER A 4 21.55 4.85 14.82
N LEU A 5 22.51 4.46 13.98
CA LEU A 5 22.32 4.18 12.54
C LEU A 5 21.09 3.29 12.24
N ARG A 6 20.70 2.42 13.18
CA ARG A 6 19.45 1.63 13.12
C ARG A 6 18.18 2.48 12.96
N ALA A 7 18.05 3.59 13.70
CA ALA A 7 16.89 4.47 13.61
C ALA A 7 16.84 5.21 12.26
N LEU A 8 18.03 5.52 11.72
CA LEU A 8 18.21 6.14 10.41
C LEU A 8 17.89 5.16 9.27
N CYS A 9 18.34 3.91 9.36
CA CYS A 9 17.98 2.85 8.41
C CYS A 9 16.48 2.53 8.41
N CYS A 10 15.81 2.54 9.56
CA CYS A 10 14.35 2.37 9.61
C CYS A 10 13.60 3.53 8.94
N ARG A 11 14.08 4.77 9.10
CA ARG A 11 13.50 5.97 8.46
C ARG A 11 13.71 5.99 6.95
N LEU A 12 14.89 5.62 6.47
CA LEU A 12 15.21 5.53 5.04
C LEU A 12 14.53 4.34 4.34
N ARG A 13 14.05 3.35 5.11
CA ARG A 13 13.31 2.20 4.57
C ARG A 13 11.79 2.44 4.53
N ALA A 14 11.29 3.37 5.33
CA ALA A 14 9.88 3.77 5.36
C ALA A 14 9.52 4.65 4.16
N VAL A 15 10.34 5.65 3.85
CA VAL A 15 10.33 6.32 2.54
C VAL A 15 11.27 5.54 1.63
N GLY A 16 10.83 4.39 1.12
CA GLY A 16 11.69 3.59 0.25
C GLY A 16 12.26 4.44 -0.90
N PRO A 17 13.51 4.19 -1.37
CA PRO A 17 14.10 4.92 -2.51
C PRO A 17 13.23 4.86 -3.76
N VAL A 18 12.35 3.85 -3.85
CA VAL A 18 11.35 3.65 -4.88
C VAL A 18 10.36 4.83 -4.97
N ALA A 19 9.88 5.36 -3.85
CA ALA A 19 8.97 6.51 -3.83
C ALA A 19 9.60 7.77 -4.47
N LEU A 20 10.89 8.00 -4.21
CA LEU A 20 11.63 9.13 -4.78
C LEU A 20 11.88 8.99 -6.28
N ILE A 21 11.85 7.77 -6.81
CA ILE A 21 12.07 7.46 -8.23
C ILE A 21 10.73 7.43 -8.99
N LEU A 22 9.65 6.95 -8.35
CA LEU A 22 8.35 6.75 -8.98
C LEU A 22 7.46 8.01 -8.99
N GLY A 23 7.84 9.07 -8.29
CA GLY A 23 7.14 10.36 -8.31
C GLY A 23 5.94 10.42 -7.37
N THR A 24 4.88 11.15 -7.76
CA THR A 24 3.75 11.44 -6.86
C THR A 24 2.76 10.27 -6.84
N PRO A 25 2.37 9.77 -5.66
CA PRO A 25 1.36 8.72 -5.52
C PRO A 25 0.01 9.26 -6.00
N GLN A 26 -0.76 8.41 -6.66
CA GLN A 26 -2.07 8.79 -7.20
C GLN A 26 -3.18 7.88 -6.68
N ARG A 27 -2.93 6.57 -6.68
CA ARG A 27 -3.97 5.58 -6.41
C ARG A 27 -3.38 4.31 -5.80
N ALA A 28 -4.07 3.74 -4.83
CA ALA A 28 -3.81 2.41 -4.35
C ALA A 28 -4.92 1.46 -4.83
N THR A 29 -4.56 0.23 -5.20
CA THR A 29 -5.48 -0.79 -5.71
C THR A 29 -5.22 -2.12 -5.01
N ILE A 30 -6.22 -2.72 -4.39
CA ILE A 30 -6.14 -4.10 -3.90
C ILE A 30 -6.59 -5.01 -5.04
N ALA A 31 -5.65 -5.80 -5.54
CA ALA A 31 -5.87 -6.74 -6.63
C ALA A 31 -5.56 -8.16 -6.19
N ASN A 32 -6.07 -9.13 -6.97
CA ASN A 32 -5.77 -10.54 -6.74
C ASN A 32 -4.27 -10.82 -6.95
N HIS A 33 -3.71 -11.61 -6.05
CA HIS A 33 -2.37 -12.15 -6.21
C HIS A 33 -2.44 -13.43 -7.07
N PRO A 34 -1.55 -13.62 -8.06
CA PRO A 34 -1.59 -14.78 -8.96
C PRO A 34 -1.55 -16.14 -8.24
N ASP A 35 -0.79 -16.21 -7.15
CA ASP A 35 -0.68 -17.40 -6.30
C ASP A 35 -1.74 -17.49 -5.18
N GLY A 36 -2.82 -16.71 -5.28
CA GLY A 36 -3.89 -16.62 -4.29
C GLY A 36 -3.67 -15.56 -3.20
N GLY A 37 -4.78 -15.04 -2.67
CA GLY A 37 -4.82 -13.89 -1.77
C GLY A 37 -4.81 -12.56 -2.54
N TYR A 38 -4.34 -11.50 -1.88
CA TYR A 38 -4.36 -10.15 -2.43
C TYR A 38 -2.98 -9.50 -2.37
N ARG A 39 -2.81 -8.48 -3.21
CA ARG A 39 -1.66 -7.59 -3.22
C ARG A 39 -2.13 -6.16 -3.42
N LEU A 40 -1.37 -5.23 -2.87
CA LEU A 40 -1.59 -3.81 -2.99
C LEU A 40 -0.70 -3.26 -4.10
N LEU A 41 -1.32 -2.68 -5.13
CA LEU A 41 -0.68 -1.86 -6.14
C LEU A 41 -0.74 -0.41 -5.69
N ILE A 42 0.37 0.32 -5.81
CA ILE A 42 0.40 1.77 -5.69
C ILE A 42 0.82 2.33 -7.05
N ASP A 43 -0.08 3.07 -7.68
CA ASP A 43 0.18 3.86 -8.89
C ASP A 43 0.80 5.20 -8.47
N TYR A 44 1.93 5.53 -9.08
CA TYR A 44 2.60 6.82 -9.02
C TYR A 44 2.67 7.45 -10.41
N THR A 45 3.07 8.71 -10.51
CA THR A 45 3.21 9.43 -11.80
C THR A 45 4.18 8.75 -12.76
N GLU A 46 5.30 8.23 -12.26
CA GLU A 46 6.39 7.66 -13.08
C GLU A 46 6.46 6.13 -13.01
N GLY A 47 5.50 5.47 -12.36
CA GLY A 47 5.42 4.02 -12.36
C GLY A 47 4.56 3.41 -11.26
N ARG A 48 4.83 2.15 -10.93
CA ARG A 48 3.97 1.32 -10.07
C ARG A 48 4.78 0.50 -9.09
N GLU A 49 4.28 0.37 -7.87
CA GLU A 49 4.83 -0.50 -6.83
C GLU A 49 3.82 -1.58 -6.46
N TRP A 50 4.26 -2.84 -6.39
CA TRP A 50 3.46 -3.94 -5.87
C TRP A 50 3.93 -4.33 -4.48
N LEU A 51 3.00 -4.49 -3.56
CA LEU A 51 3.24 -4.91 -2.19
C LEU A 51 2.35 -6.11 -1.86
N ASP A 52 2.97 -7.17 -1.35
CA ASP A 52 2.21 -8.35 -0.97
C ASP A 52 1.47 -8.11 0.35
N LEU A 53 0.16 -8.40 0.34
CA LEU A 53 -0.61 -8.44 1.56
C LEU A 53 -0.38 -9.79 2.25
N PRO A 54 -0.32 -9.84 3.59
CA PRO A 54 -0.25 -11.10 4.31
C PRO A 54 -1.43 -11.96 3.88
N ARG A 55 -1.16 -13.20 3.46
CA ARG A 55 -2.22 -14.13 3.12
C ARG A 55 -2.97 -14.52 4.39
N SER A 56 -4.15 -13.96 4.61
CA SER A 56 -5.06 -14.53 5.61
C SER A 56 -5.52 -15.90 5.13
N ARG A 57 -5.47 -16.88 6.03
CA ARG A 57 -5.91 -18.27 5.77
C ARG A 57 -7.41 -18.36 5.48
N ALA A 58 -8.16 -17.30 5.78
CA ALA A 58 -9.57 -17.14 5.51
C ALA A 58 -9.75 -16.14 4.36
N ALA A 59 -9.35 -16.51 3.15
CA ALA A 59 -9.95 -15.87 1.99
C ALA A 59 -11.44 -16.23 2.02
N ASP A 60 -12.30 -15.23 2.18
CA ASP A 60 -13.75 -15.41 2.15
C ASP A 60 -14.13 -16.23 0.90
N LEU A 61 -15.13 -17.10 1.01
CA LEU A 61 -15.58 -18.02 -0.06
C LEU A 61 -15.95 -17.28 -1.35
N TYR A 62 -16.15 -15.96 -1.26
CA TYR A 62 -16.49 -15.06 -2.35
C TYR A 62 -15.29 -14.32 -2.96
N GLY A 63 -14.06 -14.61 -2.53
CA GLY A 63 -12.86 -13.94 -3.08
C GLY A 63 -12.89 -12.43 -2.88
N ARG A 64 -13.47 -11.97 -1.76
CA ARG A 64 -13.47 -10.56 -1.35
C ARG A 64 -12.39 -10.32 -0.29
N PRO A 65 -11.63 -9.21 -0.36
CA PRO A 65 -10.72 -8.84 0.71
C PRO A 65 -11.54 -8.49 1.95
N GLY A 66 -11.14 -9.04 3.10
CA GLY A 66 -11.77 -8.79 4.39
C GLY A 66 -11.02 -7.75 5.20
N ASP A 67 -11.48 -7.56 6.44
CA ASP A 67 -10.93 -6.54 7.35
C ASP A 67 -9.42 -6.69 7.58
N ALA A 68 -8.92 -7.94 7.61
CA ALA A 68 -7.49 -8.22 7.77
C ALA A 68 -6.65 -7.69 6.60
N GLU A 69 -7.17 -7.81 5.37
CA GLU A 69 -6.52 -7.31 4.16
C GLU A 69 -6.57 -5.78 4.10
N PHE A 70 -7.68 -5.16 4.52
CA PHE A 70 -7.79 -3.70 4.62
C PHE A 70 -6.84 -3.14 5.69
N ASP A 71 -6.75 -3.77 6.86
CA ASP A 71 -5.81 -3.38 7.90
C ASP A 71 -4.36 -3.52 7.44
N ALA A 72 -4.05 -4.61 6.73
CA ALA A 72 -2.73 -4.80 6.14
C ALA A 72 -2.41 -3.73 5.09
N ALA A 73 -3.36 -3.41 4.21
CA ALA A 73 -3.21 -2.33 3.23
C ALA A 73 -2.98 -0.98 3.93
N ALA A 74 -3.75 -0.67 4.97
CA ALA A 74 -3.60 0.55 5.75
C ALA A 74 -2.21 0.66 6.41
N ARG A 75 -1.70 -0.45 6.96
CA ARG A 75 -0.35 -0.53 7.53
C ARG A 75 0.74 -0.33 6.48
N LEU A 76 0.59 -0.93 5.29
CA LEU A 76 1.53 -0.78 4.18
C LEU A 76 1.55 0.66 3.66
N LEU A 77 0.38 1.27 3.45
CA LEU A 77 0.27 2.68 3.06
C LEU A 77 0.92 3.60 4.11
N THR A 78 0.62 3.37 5.39
CA THR A 78 1.23 4.14 6.49
C THR A 78 2.74 3.96 6.53
N ALA A 79 3.24 2.73 6.32
CA ALA A 79 4.67 2.44 6.24
C ALA A 79 5.35 3.12 5.05
N ARG A 80 4.60 3.47 4.00
CA ARG A 80 5.03 4.24 2.83
C ARG A 80 4.79 5.75 2.96
N HIS A 81 4.37 6.22 4.12
CA HIS A 81 3.98 7.62 4.33
C HIS A 81 2.88 8.08 3.37
N LEU A 82 1.92 7.21 3.08
CA LEU A 82 0.75 7.50 2.27
C LEU A 82 -0.50 7.54 3.13
N THR A 83 -1.46 8.37 2.71
CA THR A 83 -2.81 8.44 3.27
C THR A 83 -3.80 8.23 2.13
N TRP A 84 -4.86 7.45 2.36
CA TRP A 84 -5.98 7.38 1.41
C TRP A 84 -6.93 8.54 1.67
N GLU A 85 -7.39 9.19 0.59
CA GLU A 85 -8.18 10.43 0.72
C GLU A 85 -9.69 10.16 0.70
N LEU A 86 -10.11 9.11 -0.01
CA LEU A 86 -11.52 8.74 -0.18
C LEU A 86 -11.74 7.28 0.22
N PRO A 87 -13.01 6.89 0.52
CA PRO A 87 -13.37 5.50 0.71
C PRO A 87 -12.96 4.65 -0.50
N TRP A 88 -12.67 3.37 -0.26
CA TRP A 88 -12.37 2.41 -1.31
C TRP A 88 -13.59 2.24 -2.24
N GLN A 89 -13.34 2.27 -3.54
CA GLN A 89 -14.33 2.13 -4.61
C GLN A 89 -13.97 0.96 -5.52
N LEU A 90 -14.98 0.27 -6.06
CA LEU A 90 -14.75 -0.74 -7.08
C LEU A 90 -14.48 -0.07 -8.43
N ASP A 91 -13.40 -0.48 -9.09
CA ASP A 91 -13.16 -0.11 -10.48
C ASP A 91 -13.97 -0.99 -11.46
N LYS A 92 -13.85 -0.70 -12.74
CA LYS A 92 -14.53 -1.43 -13.83
C LYS A 92 -14.15 -2.92 -13.90
N ASP A 93 -13.00 -3.29 -13.34
CA ASP A 93 -12.44 -4.63 -13.33
C ASP A 93 -12.76 -5.36 -12.01
N GLY A 94 -13.52 -4.72 -11.11
CA GLY A 94 -13.92 -5.26 -9.81
C GLY A 94 -12.84 -5.18 -8.72
N HIS A 95 -11.77 -4.42 -8.94
CA HIS A 95 -10.74 -4.20 -7.94
C HIS A 95 -11.12 -3.05 -7.02
N LEU A 96 -10.73 -3.15 -5.75
CA LEU A 96 -10.89 -2.04 -4.82
C LEU A 96 -9.76 -1.04 -5.04
N THR A 97 -10.14 0.22 -5.25
CA THR A 97 -9.23 1.32 -5.50
C THR A 97 -9.52 2.50 -4.59
N CYS A 98 -8.50 3.25 -4.20
CA CYS A 98 -8.66 4.52 -3.51
C CYS A 98 -7.58 5.52 -3.95
N PRO A 99 -7.91 6.81 -4.05
CA PRO A 99 -6.90 7.84 -4.25
C PRO A 99 -6.02 7.93 -3.01
N VAL A 100 -4.71 8.08 -3.22
CA VAL A 100 -3.72 8.21 -2.15
C VAL A 100 -2.82 9.39 -2.40
N SER A 101 -2.42 10.04 -1.32
CA SER A 101 -1.49 11.17 -1.33
C SER A 101 -0.40 10.97 -0.27
N TRP A 102 0.64 11.80 -0.34
CA TRP A 102 1.64 11.85 0.71
C TRP A 102 0.98 12.24 2.02
N LYS A 103 1.24 11.46 3.06
CA LYS A 103 0.93 11.88 4.43
C LYS A 103 1.78 13.10 4.75
N GLU A 104 1.14 14.27 4.85
CA GLU A 104 1.80 15.49 5.31
C GLU A 104 2.53 15.18 6.63
N ARG A 105 3.84 15.45 6.66
CA ARG A 105 4.62 15.29 7.89
C ARG A 105 4.16 16.38 8.87
N PRO A 106 3.90 16.04 10.15
CA PRO A 106 3.83 17.06 11.20
C PRO A 106 5.18 17.76 11.38
#